data_AF-A0A7M3M1Y7-F1
#
_entry.id   AF-A0A7M3M1Y7-F1
#
_cell.length_a   1.000
_cell.length_b   1.000
_cell.length_c   1.000
_cell.angle_alpha   90.00
_cell.angle_beta   90.00
_cell.angle_gamma   90.00
#
_symmetry.space_group_name_H-M   'P 1'
#
loop_
_entity.id
_entity.type
_entity.pdbx_description
1 polymer ?
#
loop_
_entity_poly.entity_id
_entity_poly.type
_entity_poly.pdbx_seq_one_letter_code
_entity_poly.pdbx_strand_id
1 'polypeptide(L)'
;MARRRRPSEPAAPVGEVPAWMWRFRPTDWGVPHWPPGEGRPVALAEYCAARARWREARDRWLADRDVIAWPISGMTYEEYRRTIREAPHRVLHRPSATPGP
;
A
#
# COMPACT_ATOMS: atom_id res chain seq x y z
N MET A 1 7.54 30.15 29.33
CA MET A 1 8.00 29.20 28.30
C MET A 1 6.93 28.12 28.14
N ALA A 2 6.15 28.17 27.06
CA ALA A 2 5.09 27.20 26.83
C ALA A 2 5.72 25.84 26.45
N ARG A 3 5.47 24.80 27.26
CA ARG A 3 5.83 23.42 26.94
C ARG A 3 5.18 23.08 25.59
N ARG A 4 5.99 22.80 24.56
CA ARG A 4 5.49 22.26 23.29
C ARG A 4 4.68 21.00 23.62
N ARG A 5 3.36 21.07 23.47
CA ARG A 5 2.49 19.89 23.53
C ARG A 5 3.07 18.88 22.53
N ARG A 6 3.46 17.71 23.03
CA ARG A 6 3.65 16.50 22.22
C ARG A 6 2.42 16.39 21.29
N PRO A 7 2.55 16.10 20.00
CA PRO A 7 1.41 15.76 19.17
C PRO A 7 0.66 14.62 19.88
N SER A 8 -0.54 14.93 20.35
CA SER A 8 -1.41 14.01 21.06
C SER A 8 -1.90 12.95 20.08
N GLU A 9 -1.68 11.69 20.46
CA GLU A 9 -2.29 10.47 19.93
C GLU A 9 -2.00 10.10 18.46
N PRO A 10 -1.60 8.84 18.17
CA PRO A 10 -1.68 8.34 16.81
C PRO A 10 -3.14 8.42 16.40
N ALA A 11 -3.40 9.16 15.32
CA ALA A 11 -4.71 9.23 14.70
C ALA A 11 -5.29 7.83 14.51
N ALA A 12 -6.62 7.73 14.65
CA ALA A 12 -7.37 6.48 14.72
C ALA A 12 -6.74 5.39 13.85
N PRO A 13 -6.45 4.20 14.42
CA PRO A 13 -5.83 3.14 13.65
C PRO A 13 -6.72 2.89 12.44
N VAL A 14 -6.14 3.10 11.25
CA VAL A 14 -6.73 2.55 10.04
C VAL A 14 -6.96 1.08 10.39
N GLY A 15 -8.22 0.63 10.38
CA GLY A 15 -8.56 -0.73 10.79
C GLY A 15 -7.71 -1.76 10.04
N GLU A 16 -7.88 -3.05 10.36
CA GLU A 16 -7.02 -4.12 9.85
C GLU A 16 -6.65 -3.95 8.36
N VAL A 17 -5.36 -3.71 8.10
CA VAL A 17 -4.84 -3.50 6.74
C VAL A 17 -4.66 -4.86 6.08
N PRO A 18 -5.33 -5.16 4.95
CA PRO A 18 -5.23 -6.46 4.32
C PRO A 18 -3.80 -6.76 3.87
N ALA A 19 -3.30 -7.96 4.15
CA ALA A 19 -1.93 -8.35 3.81
C ALA A 19 -1.60 -8.22 2.30
N TRP A 20 -2.60 -8.42 1.43
CA TRP A 20 -2.46 -8.29 -0.03
C TRP A 20 -2.15 -6.85 -0.47
N MET A 21 -2.42 -5.83 0.37
CA MET A 21 -2.15 -4.41 0.07
C MET A 21 -0.67 -4.15 -0.25
N TRP A 22 0.21 -4.79 0.51
CA TRP A 22 1.64 -4.47 0.52
C TRP A 22 2.44 -5.15 -0.58
N ARG A 23 1.93 -6.29 -1.08
CA ARG A 23 2.65 -7.12 -2.04
C ARG A 23 1.67 -7.78 -2.99
N PHE A 24 1.86 -7.51 -4.28
CA PHE A 24 1.22 -8.27 -5.32
C PHE A 24 1.67 -9.74 -5.28
N ARG A 25 0.70 -10.66 -5.20
CA ARG A 25 0.88 -12.10 -5.36
C ARG A 25 -0.06 -12.55 -6.47
N PRO A 26 0.42 -13.02 -7.63
CA PRO A 26 -0.44 -13.40 -8.75
C PRO A 26 -1.55 -14.40 -8.37
N THR A 27 -1.26 -15.32 -7.46
CA THR A 27 -2.19 -16.36 -7.00
C THR A 27 -3.45 -15.80 -6.36
N ASP A 28 -3.34 -14.70 -5.61
CA ASP A 28 -4.46 -14.04 -4.94
C ASP A 28 -5.41 -13.36 -5.96
N TRP A 29 -4.96 -13.24 -7.21
CA TRP A 29 -5.67 -12.58 -8.32
C TRP A 29 -5.96 -13.55 -9.47
N GLY A 30 -5.97 -14.86 -9.18
CA GLY A 30 -6.35 -15.92 -10.13
C GLY A 30 -5.26 -16.30 -11.12
N VAL A 31 -4.02 -15.86 -10.92
CA VAL A 31 -2.87 -16.20 -11.78
C VAL A 31 -1.97 -17.20 -11.05
N PRO A 32 -1.96 -18.49 -11.48
CA PRO A 32 -1.42 -19.57 -10.66
C PRO A 32 0.10 -19.55 -10.47
N HIS A 33 0.88 -18.97 -11.40
CA HIS A 33 2.34 -18.89 -11.25
C HIS A 33 3.00 -17.84 -12.16
N TRP A 34 4.13 -17.28 -11.72
CA TRP A 34 5.08 -16.50 -12.54
C TRP A 34 6.50 -16.68 -11.95
N PRO A 35 7.54 -16.93 -12.76
CA PRO A 35 7.56 -17.00 -14.22
C PRO A 35 6.78 -18.20 -14.77
N PRO A 36 6.42 -18.20 -16.07
CA PRO A 36 5.72 -19.31 -16.69
C PRO A 36 6.58 -20.58 -16.59
N GLY A 37 6.03 -21.66 -16.03
CA GLY A 37 6.68 -22.97 -15.92
C GLY A 37 6.28 -23.91 -17.05
N GLU A 38 6.99 -25.03 -17.18
CA GLU A 38 6.63 -26.14 -18.06
C GLU A 38 5.29 -26.74 -17.62
N GLY A 39 4.19 -26.32 -18.25
CA GLY A 39 2.86 -26.89 -17.96
C GLY A 39 1.71 -25.97 -18.32
N ARG A 40 1.87 -24.65 -18.17
CA ARG A 40 0.99 -23.61 -18.76
C ARG A 40 1.74 -22.28 -18.79
N PRO A 41 2.14 -21.75 -19.95
CA PRO A 41 2.70 -20.41 -19.97
C PRO A 41 1.62 -19.42 -19.51
N VAL A 42 1.81 -18.76 -18.37
CA VAL A 42 0.99 -17.59 -18.02
C VAL A 42 1.31 -16.51 -19.03
N ALA A 43 0.29 -16.06 -19.77
CA ALA A 43 0.46 -14.98 -20.71
C ALA A 43 0.85 -13.70 -19.95
N LEU A 44 1.84 -12.96 -20.45
CA LEU A 44 2.23 -11.66 -19.89
C LEU A 44 1.01 -10.73 -19.74
N ALA A 45 0.05 -10.82 -20.65
CA ALA A 45 -1.22 -10.09 -20.59
C ALA A 45 -2.05 -10.42 -19.32
N GLU A 46 -2.14 -11.69 -18.93
CA GLU A 46 -2.86 -12.12 -17.73
C GLU A 46 -2.19 -11.62 -16.44
N TYR A 47 -0.85 -11.71 -16.40
CA TYR A 47 -0.06 -11.16 -15.28
C TYR A 47 -0.27 -9.64 -15.16
N CYS A 48 -0.18 -8.92 -16.28
CA CYS A 48 -0.42 -7.47 -16.32
C CYS A 48 -1.84 -7.11 -15.88
N ALA A 49 -2.86 -7.86 -16.34
CA ALA A 49 -4.25 -7.66 -15.94
C ALA A 49 -4.48 -7.94 -14.45
N ALA A 50 -3.85 -8.98 -13.89
CA ALA A 50 -3.91 -9.25 -12.45
C ALA A 50 -3.23 -8.15 -11.64
N ARG A 51 -2.08 -7.65 -12.11
CA ARG A 51 -1.36 -6.54 -11.46
C ARG A 51 -2.16 -5.23 -11.53
N ALA A 52 -2.87 -4.97 -12.63
CA ALA A 52 -3.77 -3.82 -12.76
C ALA A 52 -4.92 -3.91 -11.75
N ARG A 53 -5.61 -5.06 -11.67
CA ARG A 53 -6.67 -5.32 -10.69
C ARG A 53 -6.19 -5.15 -9.25
N TRP A 54 -4.99 -5.62 -8.92
CA TRP A 54 -4.37 -5.40 -7.61
C TRP A 54 -4.16 -3.92 -7.31
N ARG A 55 -3.64 -3.14 -8.27
CA ARG A 55 -3.46 -1.69 -8.11
C ARG A 55 -4.80 -0.99 -7.89
N GLU A 56 -5.80 -1.28 -8.70
CA GLU A 56 -7.14 -0.68 -8.57
C GLU A 56 -7.76 -0.98 -7.21
N ALA A 57 -7.68 -2.22 -6.73
CA ALA A 57 -8.20 -2.58 -5.42
C ALA A 57 -7.44 -1.91 -4.27
N ARG A 58 -6.11 -1.82 -4.39
CA ARG A 58 -5.26 -1.11 -3.43
C ARG A 58 -5.65 0.36 -3.36
N ASP A 59 -5.73 1.01 -4.52
CA ASP A 59 -5.99 2.44 -4.61
C ASP A 59 -7.43 2.77 -4.17
N ARG A 60 -8.41 1.90 -4.46
CA ARG A 60 -9.78 2.01 -3.91
C ARG A 60 -9.80 1.91 -2.39
N TRP A 61 -9.15 0.89 -1.82
CA TRP A 61 -9.11 0.72 -0.37
C TRP A 61 -8.50 1.93 0.34
N LEU A 62 -7.45 2.52 -0.26
CA LEU A 62 -6.76 3.72 0.23
C LEU A 62 -7.69 4.94 0.18
N ALA A 63 -8.37 5.14 -0.94
CA ALA A 63 -9.34 6.23 -1.13
C ALA A 63 -10.52 6.14 -0.14
N ASP A 64 -11.09 4.94 0.06
CA ASP A 64 -12.22 4.71 0.97
C ASP A 64 -11.89 5.08 2.44
N ARG A 65 -10.61 5.10 2.80
CA ARG A 65 -10.11 5.37 4.15
C ARG A 65 -9.38 6.71 4.28
N ASP A 66 -9.37 7.50 3.20
CA ASP A 66 -8.65 8.78 3.10
C ASP A 66 -7.16 8.70 3.49
N VAL A 67 -6.50 7.61 3.08
CA VAL A 67 -5.09 7.31 3.39
C VAL A 67 -4.26 7.12 2.13
N ILE A 68 -2.95 7.27 2.26
CA ILE A 68 -1.97 7.17 1.19
C ILE A 68 -0.84 6.21 1.58
N ALA A 69 -0.38 5.39 0.64
CA ALA A 69 0.79 4.52 0.81
C ALA A 69 1.81 4.78 -0.30
N TRP A 70 3.05 5.12 0.04
CA TRP A 70 4.08 5.30 -0.98
C TRP A 70 4.62 3.94 -1.47
N PRO A 71 4.78 3.71 -2.78
CA PRO A 71 4.40 4.56 -3.92
C PRO A 71 2.96 4.30 -4.42
N ILE A 72 2.17 5.37 -4.54
CA ILE A 72 0.91 5.43 -5.30
C ILE A 72 1.21 5.95 -6.71
N SER A 73 0.48 5.44 -7.70
CA SER A 73 0.52 5.97 -9.06
C SER A 73 -0.09 7.37 -9.11
N GLY A 74 0.63 8.36 -9.66
CA GLY A 74 0.13 9.73 -9.80
C GLY A 74 0.38 10.66 -8.61
N MET A 75 1.03 10.20 -7.54
CA MET A 75 1.51 11.06 -6.46
C MET A 75 2.98 11.39 -6.65
N THR A 76 3.32 12.67 -6.62
CA THR A 76 4.72 13.12 -6.65
C THR A 76 5.38 12.96 -5.28
N TYR A 77 6.71 12.87 -5.27
CA TYR A 77 7.47 12.80 -4.02
C TYR A 77 7.27 14.06 -3.14
N GLU A 78 7.08 15.23 -3.76
CA GLU A 78 6.82 16.49 -3.05
C GLU A 78 5.46 16.49 -2.34
N GLU A 79 4.41 16.00 -3.01
CA GLU A 79 3.08 15.83 -2.40
C GLU A 79 3.10 14.86 -1.23
N TYR A 80 3.86 13.77 -1.35
CA TYR A 80 4.09 12.84 -0.25
C TYR A 80 4.77 13.52 0.94
N ARG A 81 5.86 14.27 0.70
CA ARG A 81 6.58 15.01 1.75
C ARG A 81 5.70 16.06 2.43
N ARG A 82 4.88 16.77 1.65
CA ARG A 82 3.90 17.73 2.16
C ARG A 82 2.87 17.04 3.05
N THR A 83 2.34 15.90 2.62
CA THR A 83 1.33 15.14 3.38
C THR A 83 1.90 14.60 4.69
N ILE A 84 3.14 14.08 4.71
CA ILE A 84 3.82 13.72 5.96
C ILE A 84 3.88 14.89 6.94
N ARG A 85 4.14 16.10 6.44
CA ARG A 85 4.29 17.30 7.29
C ARG A 85 2.94 17.81 7.81
N GLU A 86 1.93 17.85 6.95
CA GLU A 86 0.65 18.52 7.21
C GLU A 86 -0.43 17.58 7.73
N ALA A 87 -0.44 16.33 7.27
CA ALA A 87 -1.43 15.31 7.63
C ALA A 87 -0.77 13.92 7.76
N PRO A 88 0.19 13.72 8.68
CA PRO A 88 0.93 12.47 8.84
C PRO A 88 0.02 11.25 9.09
N HIS A 89 -1.15 11.48 9.70
CA HIS A 89 -2.16 10.44 9.95
C HIS A 89 -2.74 9.81 8.68
N ARG A 90 -2.68 10.51 7.54
CA ARG A 90 -3.12 9.98 6.25
C ARG A 90 -2.08 9.06 5.65
N VAL A 91 -0.86 8.99 6.20
CA VAL A 91 0.22 8.18 5.64
C VAL A 91 0.22 6.79 6.28
N LEU A 92 0.01 5.78 5.45
CA LEU A 92 0.17 4.39 5.81
C LEU A 92 1.59 3.92 5.52
N HIS A 93 2.25 3.49 6.58
CA HIS A 93 3.54 2.84 6.49
C HIS A 93 3.33 1.33 6.38
N ARG A 94 4.05 0.70 5.45
CA ARG A 94 4.18 -0.75 5.45
C ARG A 94 4.70 -1.16 6.82
N PRO A 95 4.11 -2.17 7.50
CA PRO A 95 4.72 -2.74 8.68
C PRO A 95 6.15 -3.09 8.31
N SER A 96 7.12 -2.39 8.89
CA SER A 96 8.49 -2.87 8.87
C SER A 96 8.41 -4.27 9.47
N ALA A 97 9.03 -5.27 8.83
CA ALA A 97 9.39 -6.46 9.56
C ALA A 97 10.15 -5.95 10.78
N THR A 98 9.53 -6.01 11.95
CA THR A 98 10.10 -5.49 13.18
C THR A 98 11.48 -6.15 13.30
N PRO A 99 12.60 -5.40 13.35
CA PRO A 99 13.78 -5.99 13.94
C PRO A 99 13.34 -6.29 15.37
N GLY A 100 13.26 -7.59 15.70
CA GLY A 100 12.94 -8.02 17.04
C GLY A 100 13.84 -7.32 18.06
N PRO A 101 13.37 -7.15 19.30
CA PRO A 101 14.16 -6.54 20.38
C PRO A 101 15.53 -7.21 20.56
#